data_AF-A0A7R7CCN0-F1
#
_entry.id   AF-A0A7R7CCN0-F1
#
_cell.length_a   1.000
_cell.length_b   1.000
_cell.length_c   1.000
_cell.angle_alpha   90.00
_cell.angle_beta   90.00
_cell.angle_gamma   90.00
#
_symmetry.space_group_name_H-M   'P 1'
#
loop_
_entity.id
_entity.type
_entity.pdbx_description
1 polymer ?
#
loop_
_entity_poly.entity_id
_entity_poly.type
_entity_poly.pdbx_seq_one_letter_code
_entity_poly.pdbx_strand_id
1 'polypeptide(L)' 'MSRSNGNQPTRISAQIRRQIGTAENKRFLRAMPLFKVDPELPETLDHLLDELDRAEKRKRRRS' A
#
# COMPACT_ATOMS: atom_id res chain seq x y z
N MET A 1 -10.57 -9.76 36.44
CA MET A 1 -9.51 -9.19 35.58
C MET A 1 -9.92 -9.39 34.13
N SER A 2 -10.40 -8.36 33.43
CA SER A 2 -10.88 -8.47 32.04
C SER A 2 -9.78 -8.10 31.06
N ARG A 3 -9.32 -9.06 30.23
CA ARG A 3 -8.32 -8.82 29.18
C ARG A 3 -9.03 -8.22 27.97
N SER A 4 -8.89 -6.91 27.79
CA SER A 4 -9.31 -6.20 26.58
C SER A 4 -8.41 -6.61 25.39
N ASN A 5 -8.83 -7.65 24.67
CA ASN A 5 -8.16 -8.14 23.46
C ASN A 5 -8.72 -7.53 22.15
N GLY A 6 -9.71 -6.63 22.24
CA GLY A 6 -10.40 -6.06 21.07
C GLY A 6 -9.59 -5.05 20.23
N ASN A 7 -8.46 -4.53 20.76
CA ASN A 7 -7.64 -3.49 20.12
C ASN A 7 -6.26 -3.97 19.64
N GLN A 8 -5.96 -5.26 19.76
CA GLN A 8 -4.67 -5.83 19.36
C GLN A 8 -4.47 -5.93 17.84
N PRO A 9 -5.43 -6.44 17.04
CA PRO A 9 -5.22 -6.58 15.60
C PRO A 9 -5.00 -5.24 14.89
N THR A 10 -5.72 -4.19 15.28
CA THR A 10 -5.58 -2.84 14.70
C THR A 10 -4.21 -2.22 15.02
N ARG A 11 -3.71 -2.40 16.24
CA ARG A 11 -2.38 -1.94 16.67
C ARG A 11 -1.27 -2.66 15.92
N ILE A 12 -1.37 -3.98 15.79
CA ILE A 12 -0.37 -4.79 15.07
C ILE A 12 -0.34 -4.38 13.58
N SER A 13 -1.50 -4.26 12.93
CA SER A 13 -1.55 -3.80 11.53
C SER A 13 -1.00 -2.39 11.33
N ALA A 14 -1.22 -1.48 12.29
CA ALA A 14 -0.63 -0.14 12.24
C ALA A 14 0.90 -0.19 12.40
N GLN A 15 1.40 -1.03 13.29
CA GLN A 15 2.83 -1.19 13.55
C GLN A 15 3.56 -1.86 12.37
N ILE A 16 2.94 -2.87 11.75
CA ILE A 16 3.43 -3.49 10.51
C ILE A 16 3.52 -2.45 9.40
N ARG A 17 2.46 -1.66 9.17
CA ARG A 17 2.48 -0.57 8.19
C ARG A 17 3.59 0.44 8.46
N ARG A 18 3.82 0.79 9.73
CA ARG A 18 4.90 1.70 10.14
C ARG A 18 6.28 1.13 9.82
N GLN A 19 6.53 -0.15 10.13
CA GLN A 19 7.81 -0.81 9.87
C GLN A 19 8.09 -0.98 8.38
N ILE A 20 7.08 -1.42 7.61
CA ILE A 20 7.18 -1.56 6.16
C ILE A 20 7.49 -0.21 5.51
N GLY A 21 6.87 0.87 5.99
CA GLY A 21 7.00 2.22 5.46
C GLY A 21 8.31 2.95 5.78
N THR A 22 9.19 2.40 6.61
CA THR A 22 10.48 3.01 6.97
C THR A 22 11.38 3.18 5.74
N ALA A 23 12.20 4.23 5.73
CA ALA A 23 13.11 4.51 4.60
C ALA A 23 14.11 3.37 4.36
N GLU A 24 14.60 2.77 5.43
CA GLU A 24 15.54 1.65 5.38
C GLU A 24 14.90 0.39 4.79
N ASN A 25 13.71 0.02 5.27
CA ASN A 25 13.00 -1.13 4.72
C ASN A 25 12.58 -0.92 3.27
N LYS A 26 12.17 0.30 2.89
CA LYS A 26 11.91 0.67 1.49
C LYS A 26 13.15 0.50 0.61
N ARG A 27 14.32 0.93 1.08
CA ARG A 27 15.58 0.79 0.35
C ARG A 27 15.97 -0.68 0.19
N PHE A 28 15.80 -1.48 1.24
CA PHE A 28 16.04 -2.92 1.22
C PHE A 28 15.12 -3.64 0.22
N LEU A 29 13.80 -3.40 0.29
CA LEU A 29 12.83 -3.99 -0.63
C LEU A 29 13.11 -3.60 -2.09
N ARG A 30 13.46 -2.33 -2.38
CA ARG A 30 13.81 -1.91 -3.76
C ARG A 30 15.06 -2.60 -4.32
N ALA A 31 15.95 -3.08 -3.46
CA ALA A 31 17.14 -3.82 -3.88
C ALA A 31 16.84 -5.30 -4.17
N MET A 32 15.74 -5.84 -3.64
CA MET A 32 15.36 -7.24 -3.85
C MET A 32 14.82 -7.47 -5.26
N PRO A 33 15.33 -8.47 -6.01
CA PRO A 33 14.88 -8.78 -7.38
C PRO A 33 13.37 -9.01 -7.50
N LEU A 34 12.75 -9.66 -6.50
CA LEU A 34 11.31 -9.94 -6.49
C LEU A 34 10.43 -8.68 -6.38
N PHE A 35 10.98 -7.60 -5.83
CA PHE A 35 10.29 -6.32 -5.64
C PHE A 35 10.84 -5.23 -6.55
N LYS A 36 11.74 -5.57 -7.48
CA LYS A 36 12.10 -4.66 -8.55
C LYS A 36 10.86 -4.43 -9.41
N VAL A 37 10.67 -3.18 -9.77
CA VAL A 37 9.67 -2.79 -10.76
C VAL A 37 10.09 -3.47 -12.07
N ASP A 38 9.36 -4.50 -12.46
CA ASP A 38 9.44 -5.05 -13.80
C ASP A 38 9.12 -3.90 -14.77
N PRO A 39 9.98 -3.58 -15.75
CA PRO A 39 9.82 -2.45 -16.67
C PRO A 39 8.78 -2.66 -17.78
N GLU A 40 8.29 -3.88 -18.01
CA GLU A 40 7.15 -4.14 -18.93
C GLU A 40 5.79 -4.09 -18.20
N LEU A 41 5.75 -4.51 -16.94
CA LEU A 41 4.61 -4.34 -16.06
C LEU A 41 4.15 -2.88 -15.77
N PRO A 42 5.00 -1.82 -15.74
CA PRO A 42 4.62 -0.50 -15.25
C PRO A 42 3.63 0.17 -16.19
N GLU A 43 3.74 -0.02 -17.51
CA GLU A 43 2.85 0.65 -18.46
C GLU A 43 1.40 0.17 -18.27
N THR A 44 1.20 -1.14 -18.14
CA THR A 44 -0.12 -1.72 -17.88
C THR A 44 -0.64 -1.28 -16.51
N LEU A 45 0.24 -1.25 -15.50
CA LEU A 45 -0.14 -0.84 -14.14
C LEU A 45 -0.48 0.65 -14.06
N ASP A 46 0.28 1.51 -14.74
CA ASP A 46 0.06 2.96 -14.83
C ASP A 46 -1.27 3.25 -15.52
N HIS A 47 -1.58 2.55 -16.61
CA HIS A 47 -2.90 2.65 -17.25
C HIS A 47 -4.05 2.29 -16.30
N LEU A 48 -3.90 1.21 -15.54
CA LEU A 48 -4.92 0.81 -14.55
C LEU A 48 -5.05 1.81 -13.40
N LEU A 49 -3.94 2.37 -12.92
CA LEU A 49 -3.95 3.42 -11.90
C LEU A 49 -4.62 4.70 -12.42
N ASP A 50 -4.35 5.09 -13.65
CA ASP A 50 -5.00 6.21 -14.33
C ASP A 50 -6.52 6.02 -14.44
N GLU A 51 -6.96 4.80 -14.75
CA GLU A 51 -8.39 4.46 -14.80
C GLU A 51 -9.05 4.55 -13.42
N LEU A 52 -8.38 4.06 -12.37
CA LEU A 52 -8.86 4.19 -10.99
C LEU A 52 -8.98 5.66 -10.58
N ASP A 53 -7.99 6.48 -10.91
CA ASP A 53 -7.97 7.92 -10.64
C ASP A 53 -9.15 8.64 -11.31
N ARG A 54 -9.42 8.30 -12.58
CA ARG A 54 -10.57 8.82 -13.34
C ARG A 54 -11.89 8.37 -12.73
N ALA A 55 -11.99 7.10 -12.31
CA ALA A 55 -13.18 6.57 -11.66
C ALA A 55 -13.47 7.26 -10.31
N GLU A 56 -12.43 7.50 -9.50
CA GLU A 56 -12.56 8.21 -8.24
C GLU A 56 -12.98 9.67 -8.46
N LYS A 57 -12.37 10.37 -9.42
CA LYS A 57 -12.78 11.73 -9.79
C LYS A 57 -14.24 11.78 -10.24
N ARG A 58 -14.71 10.81 -11.04
CA ARG A 58 -16.13 10.70 -11.44
C ARG A 58 -17.05 10.47 -10.26
N LYS A 59 -16.66 9.60 -9.32
CA LYS A 59 -17.43 9.33 -8.08
C LYS A 59 -17.54 10.57 -7.22
N ARG A 60 -16.44 11.30 -7.01
CA ARG A 60 -16.41 12.54 -6.21
C ARG A 60 -17.28 13.66 -6.80
N ARG A 61 -17.40 13.74 -8.14
CA ARG A 61 -18.26 14.74 -8.82
C ARG A 61 -19.76 14.41 -8.79
N ARG A 62 -20.12 13.18 -8.41
CA ARG A 62 -21.52 12.72 -8.30
C ARG A 62 -22.05 12.76 -6.85
N SER A 63 -21.18 13.07 -5.88
CA SER A 63 -21.53 13.32 -4.49
C SER A 63 -21.62 14.82 -4.22
#